data_AF-A0A9D8REJ2-F1
#
_entry.id   AF-A0A9D8REJ2-F1
#
_cell.length_a   1.000
_cell.length_b   1.000
_cell.length_c   1.000
_cell.angle_alpha   90.00
_cell.angle_beta   90.00
_cell.angle_gamma   90.00
#
_symmetry.space_group_name_H-M   'P 1'
#
loop_
_entity.id
_entity.type
_entity.pdbx_description
1 polymer ?
#
loop_
_entity_poly.entity_id
_entity_poly.type
_entity_poly.pdbx_seq_one_letter_code
_entity_poly.pdbx_strand_id
1 'polypeptide(L)'
;MKKNVSIITIIVTLLATVILSSYSEPKVKTIRGTIKSYGAEPMTYPGVTTTKGKEYLIVASTETKQELLARQGKLIEFTGFIINDEAELPPMSLKDGAFKIETWEVVVPKEEKKKNK
;
A
#
# COMPACT_ATOMS: atom_id res chain seq x y z
N MET A 1 61.70 8.84 8.67
CA MET A 1 60.59 8.60 9.62
C MET A 1 59.27 8.50 8.87
N LYS A 2 58.64 7.32 8.93
CA LYS A 2 57.22 6.93 8.71
C LYS A 2 56.41 7.64 7.61
N LYS A 3 56.41 7.02 6.41
CA LYS A 3 55.37 7.13 5.38
C LYS A 3 54.12 6.35 5.83
N ASN A 4 53.35 6.88 6.79
CA ASN A 4 52.19 6.16 7.36
C ASN A 4 50.87 6.94 7.27
N VAL A 5 50.76 7.91 6.37
CA VAL A 5 49.60 8.84 6.33
C VAL A 5 48.59 8.53 5.21
N SER A 6 48.84 7.58 4.29
CA SER A 6 47.98 7.41 3.10
C SER A 6 46.86 6.37 3.18
N ILE A 7 46.86 5.45 4.16
CA ILE A 7 45.90 4.31 4.12
C ILE A 7 44.67 4.56 5.01
N ILE A 8 44.84 5.25 6.14
CA ILE A 8 43.76 5.46 7.11
C ILE A 8 42.70 6.44 6.56
N THR A 9 43.11 7.44 5.79
CA THR A 9 42.20 8.47 5.25
C THR A 9 41.25 7.92 4.17
N ILE A 10 41.67 6.92 3.40
CA ILE A 10 40.86 6.33 2.31
C ILE A 10 39.72 5.45 2.86
N ILE A 11 39.97 4.76 3.98
CA ILE A 11 39.00 3.87 4.61
C ILE A 11 37.86 4.67 5.28
N VAL A 12 38.17 5.85 5.82
CA VAL A 12 37.18 6.72 6.47
C VAL A 12 36.22 7.36 5.47
N THR A 13 36.69 7.75 4.27
CA THR A 13 35.80 8.30 3.22
C THR A 13 34.94 7.24 2.53
N LEU A 14 35.41 5.98 2.45
CA LEU A 14 34.62 4.90 1.86
C LEU A 14 33.47 4.42 2.77
N LEU A 15 33.59 4.60 4.09
CA LEU A 15 32.54 4.23 5.05
C LEU A 15 31.35 5.21 5.06
N ALA A 16 31.57 6.46 4.69
CA ALA A 16 30.54 7.51 4.73
C ALA A 16 29.51 7.42 3.58
N THR A 17 29.86 6.81 2.44
CA THR A 17 28.95 6.70 1.29
C THR A 17 27.96 5.54 1.37
N VAL A 18 28.19 4.56 2.27
CA VAL A 18 27.31 3.38 2.41
C VAL A 18 26.06 3.68 3.25
N ILE A 19 26.04 4.77 4.01
CA ILE A 19 24.93 5.08 4.93
C ILE A 19 23.76 5.78 4.22
N LEU A 20 23.96 6.35 3.03
CA LEU A 20 22.93 7.12 2.31
C LEU A 20 21.97 6.29 1.44
N SER A 21 22.21 4.99 1.25
CA SER A 21 21.41 4.15 0.34
C SER A 21 20.32 3.32 1.03
N SER A 22 20.03 3.55 2.31
CA SER A 22 18.96 2.84 3.04
C SER A 22 17.60 3.55 3.04
N TYR A 23 17.39 4.56 2.19
CA TYR A 23 16.03 5.01 1.86
C TYR A 23 15.34 3.93 1.01
N SER A 24 14.82 2.90 1.68
CA SER A 24 13.91 1.95 1.05
C SER A 24 12.63 2.70 0.73
N GLU A 25 12.45 3.07 -0.53
CA GLU A 25 11.17 3.57 -1.04
C GLU A 25 10.05 2.60 -0.61
N PRO A 26 8.85 3.11 -0.25
CA PRO A 26 7.73 2.25 0.05
C PRO A 26 7.50 1.35 -1.16
N LYS A 27 7.48 0.03 -0.95
CA LYS A 27 7.33 -0.92 -2.07
C LYS A 27 5.89 -0.92 -2.54
N VAL A 28 5.65 -0.55 -3.80
CA VAL A 28 4.34 -0.65 -4.45
C VAL A 28 3.86 -2.10 -4.32
N LYS A 29 2.61 -2.28 -3.93
CA LYS A 29 1.95 -3.57 -3.79
C LYS A 29 0.62 -3.55 -4.52
N THR A 30 0.35 -4.65 -5.22
CA THR A 30 -0.96 -4.93 -5.79
C THR A 30 -1.70 -5.91 -4.88
N ILE A 31 -2.91 -5.54 -4.46
CA ILE A 31 -3.79 -6.37 -3.63
C ILE A 31 -5.15 -6.53 -4.31
N ARG A 32 -5.77 -7.69 -4.13
CA ARG A 32 -7.14 -7.95 -4.56
C ARG A 32 -8.02 -8.12 -3.34
N GLY A 33 -9.18 -7.48 -3.33
CA GLY A 33 -10.09 -7.56 -2.21
C GLY A 33 -11.46 -6.98 -2.50
N THR A 34 -12.36 -7.19 -1.55
CA THR A 34 -13.73 -6.70 -1.62
C THR A 34 -13.85 -5.42 -0.80
N ILE A 35 -14.48 -4.39 -1.38
CA ILE A 35 -14.77 -3.16 -0.64
C ILE A 35 -15.88 -3.41 0.38
N LYS A 36 -15.63 -2.96 1.60
CA LYS A 36 -16.61 -2.87 2.68
C LYS A 36 -16.71 -1.42 3.15
N SER A 37 -17.92 -1.03 3.55
CA SER A 37 -18.17 0.23 4.22
C SER A 37 -18.00 0.05 5.72
N TYR A 38 -17.38 1.03 6.36
CA TYR A 38 -17.17 1.08 7.81
C TYR A 38 -17.59 2.44 8.36
N GLY A 39 -17.92 2.49 9.64
CA GLY A 39 -18.47 3.68 10.29
C GLY A 39 -19.99 3.78 10.14
N ALA A 40 -20.54 4.88 10.64
CA ALA A 40 -21.96 5.23 10.53
C ALA A 40 -22.09 6.61 9.91
N GLU A 41 -23.21 6.89 9.24
CA GLU A 41 -23.44 8.21 8.65
C GLU A 41 -23.37 9.33 9.70
N PRO A 42 -22.72 10.46 9.40
CA PRO A 42 -22.11 10.85 8.12
C PRO A 42 -20.63 10.42 7.94
N MET A 43 -20.05 9.73 8.92
CA MET A 43 -18.63 9.35 8.94
C MET A 43 -18.41 7.92 8.42
N THR A 44 -18.74 7.72 7.14
CA THR A 44 -18.57 6.45 6.44
C THR A 44 -17.25 6.42 5.67
N TYR A 45 -16.52 5.31 5.72
CA TYR A 45 -15.24 5.16 5.04
C TYR A 45 -15.07 3.78 4.38
N PRO A 46 -14.43 3.71 3.21
CA PRO A 46 -14.16 2.43 2.56
C PRO A 46 -12.97 1.74 3.22
N GLY A 47 -13.10 0.43 3.41
CA GLY A 47 -12.00 -0.47 3.69
C GLY A 47 -12.01 -1.64 2.71
N VAL A 48 -10.89 -2.36 2.64
CA VAL A 48 -10.73 -3.52 1.77
C VAL A 48 -10.43 -4.76 2.59
N THR A 49 -11.21 -5.82 2.39
CA THR A 49 -10.85 -7.17 2.86
C THR A 49 -10.21 -7.90 1.69
N THR A 50 -8.91 -8.17 1.79
CA THR A 50 -8.15 -8.87 0.75
C THR A 50 -8.58 -10.33 0.63
N THR A 51 -8.31 -10.95 -0.52
CA THR A 51 -8.50 -12.41 -0.71
C THR A 51 -7.68 -13.27 0.26
N LYS A 52 -6.67 -12.68 0.91
CA LYS A 52 -5.85 -13.31 1.96
C LYS A 52 -6.39 -13.06 3.37
N GLY A 53 -7.57 -12.44 3.52
CA GLY A 53 -8.22 -12.18 4.80
C GLY A 53 -7.70 -10.97 5.59
N LYS A 54 -6.77 -10.19 5.02
CA LYS A 54 -6.29 -8.95 5.65
C LYS A 54 -7.24 -7.79 5.40
N GLU A 55 -7.38 -6.89 6.37
CA GLU A 55 -8.29 -5.75 6.33
C GLU A 55 -7.55 -4.42 6.49
N TYR A 56 -7.64 -3.59 5.45
CA TYR A 56 -6.98 -2.27 5.41
C TYR A 56 -7.99 -1.16 5.23
N LEU A 57 -7.80 -0.05 5.94
CA LEU A 57 -8.49 1.20 5.66
C LEU A 57 -8.01 1.77 4.33
N ILE A 58 -8.91 2.24 3.46
CA ILE A 58 -8.50 2.90 2.22
C ILE A 58 -8.18 4.38 2.45
N VAL A 59 -6.95 4.78 2.08
CA VAL A 59 -6.50 6.17 2.03
C VAL A 59 -6.46 6.61 0.57
N ALA A 60 -7.35 7.53 0.21
CA ALA A 60 -7.50 8.08 -1.13
C ALA A 60 -8.18 9.46 -1.04
N SER A 61 -8.34 10.14 -2.18
CA SER A 61 -9.15 11.36 -2.27
C SER A 61 -10.61 11.09 -1.90
N THR A 62 -11.34 12.14 -1.51
CA THR A 62 -12.77 12.03 -1.17
C THR A 62 -13.58 11.44 -2.32
N GLU A 63 -13.32 11.86 -3.55
CA GLU A 63 -13.98 11.35 -4.75
C GLU A 63 -13.77 9.84 -4.92
N THR A 64 -12.51 9.38 -4.88
CA THR A 64 -12.20 7.95 -4.97
C THR A 64 -12.85 7.16 -3.83
N LYS A 65 -12.89 7.71 -2.61
CA LYS A 65 -13.58 7.03 -1.50
C LYS A 65 -15.08 6.85 -1.78
N GLN A 66 -15.75 7.87 -2.32
CA GLN A 66 -17.17 7.78 -2.68
C GLN A 66 -17.40 6.77 -3.81
N GLU A 67 -16.55 6.77 -4.83
CA GLU A 67 -16.62 5.79 -5.93
C GLU A 67 -16.45 4.34 -5.44
N LEU A 68 -15.53 4.12 -4.50
CA LEU A 68 -15.30 2.81 -3.91
C LEU A 68 -16.49 2.38 -3.04
N LEU A 69 -17.05 3.28 -2.23
CA LEU A 69 -18.26 3.01 -1.44
C LEU A 69 -19.44 2.64 -2.34
N ALA A 70 -19.62 3.31 -3.48
CA ALA A 70 -20.64 2.96 -4.47
C ALA A 70 -20.42 1.57 -5.11
N ARG A 71 -19.21 1.01 -5.00
CA ARG A 71 -18.82 -0.31 -5.50
C ARG A 71 -18.66 -1.35 -4.38
N GLN A 72 -19.28 -1.12 -3.21
CA GLN A 72 -19.28 -2.06 -2.10
C GLN A 72 -19.69 -3.48 -2.56
N GLY A 73 -18.99 -4.49 -2.04
CA GLY A 73 -19.21 -5.90 -2.40
C GLY A 73 -18.59 -6.34 -3.72
N LYS A 74 -18.01 -5.44 -4.53
CA LYS A 74 -17.28 -5.81 -5.75
C LYS A 74 -15.84 -6.21 -5.43
N LEU A 75 -15.31 -7.16 -6.20
CA LEU A 75 -13.90 -7.52 -6.19
C LEU A 75 -13.13 -6.48 -7.01
N ILE A 76 -12.15 -5.85 -6.37
CA ILE A 76 -11.34 -4.78 -6.96
C ILE A 76 -9.88 -5.15 -6.78
N GLU A 77 -9.09 -4.86 -7.81
CA GLU A 77 -7.62 -4.86 -7.73
C GLU A 77 -7.15 -3.44 -7.43
N PHE A 78 -6.31 -3.30 -6.41
CA PHE A 78 -5.73 -2.04 -5.97
C PHE A 78 -4.22 -2.11 -6.11
N THR A 79 -3.62 -1.04 -6.60
CA THR A 79 -2.17 -0.84 -6.60
C THR A 79 -1.84 0.40 -5.79
N GLY A 80 -0.84 0.29 -4.92
CA GLY A 80 -0.44 1.35 -4.01
C GLY A 80 0.45 0.84 -2.88
N PHE A 81 0.36 1.41 -1.68
CA PHE A 81 1.27 1.07 -0.59
C PHE A 81 0.54 0.85 0.72
N ILE A 82 1.08 -0.05 1.54
CA ILE A 82 0.59 -0.26 2.91
C ILE A 82 1.25 0.77 3.82
N ILE A 83 0.44 1.51 4.57
CA ILE A 83 0.86 2.40 5.63
C ILE A 83 0.71 1.62 6.95
N ASN A 84 1.83 1.37 7.62
CA ASN A 84 1.89 0.67 8.91
C ASN A 84 2.38 1.57 10.06
N ASP A 85 2.84 2.79 9.75
CA ASP A 85 3.33 3.71 10.77
C ASP A 85 2.14 4.36 11.48
N GLU A 86 2.01 4.11 12.79
CA GLU A 86 0.94 4.67 13.63
C GLU A 86 0.91 6.20 13.58
N ALA A 87 2.05 6.88 13.35
CA ALA A 87 2.10 8.32 13.21
C ALA A 87 1.42 8.84 11.93
N GLU A 88 1.34 8.00 10.88
CA GLU A 88 0.70 8.32 9.61
C GLU A 88 -0.70 7.70 9.46
N LEU A 89 -1.11 6.87 10.42
CA LEU A 89 -2.42 6.21 10.39
C LEU A 89 -3.53 7.16 10.84
N PRO A 90 -4.66 7.20 10.12
CA PRO A 90 -5.86 7.84 10.62
C PRO A 90 -6.29 7.18 11.94
N PRO A 91 -6.95 7.93 12.85
CA PRO A 91 -7.43 7.41 14.13
C PRO A 91 -8.47 6.27 13.99
N MET A 92 -8.93 5.98 12.77
CA MET A 92 -9.90 4.93 12.43
C MET A 92 -9.28 3.83 11.55
N SER A 93 -8.05 3.43 11.82
CA SER A 93 -7.36 2.35 11.09
C SER A 93 -8.02 0.99 11.35
N LEU A 94 -7.96 0.10 10.34
CA LEU A 94 -8.40 -1.29 10.47
C LEU A 94 -7.27 -2.15 11.05
N LYS A 95 -7.59 -3.40 11.37
CA LYS A 95 -6.69 -4.36 12.03
C LYS A 95 -5.30 -4.45 11.38
N ASP A 96 -5.21 -4.44 10.05
CA ASP A 96 -3.94 -4.59 9.34
C ASP A 96 -3.35 -3.24 8.86
N GLY A 97 -3.92 -2.11 9.30
CA GLY A 97 -3.44 -0.75 8.99
C GLY A 97 -4.23 -0.07 7.88
N ALA A 98 -3.53 0.72 7.07
CA ALA A 98 -4.12 1.45 5.96
C ALA A 98 -3.42 1.13 4.62
N PHE A 99 -4.17 1.29 3.53
CA PHE A 99 -3.68 1.12 2.18
C PHE A 99 -3.93 2.41 1.39
N LYS A 100 -2.84 3.07 0.98
CA LYS A 100 -2.90 4.24 0.11
C LYS A 100 -2.99 3.79 -1.34
N ILE A 101 -4.08 4.14 -2.01
CA ILE A 101 -4.32 3.77 -3.40
C ILE A 101 -3.59 4.75 -4.32
N GLU A 102 -2.89 4.20 -5.31
CA GLU A 102 -2.46 4.93 -6.50
C GLU A 102 -3.41 4.69 -7.66
N THR A 103 -3.76 3.43 -7.92
CA THR A 103 -4.68 3.02 -8.98
C THR A 103 -5.56 1.86 -8.55
N TRP A 104 -6.72 1.71 -9.18
CA TRP A 104 -7.64 0.61 -8.92
C TRP A 104 -8.47 0.24 -10.15
N GLU A 105 -8.88 -1.02 -10.23
CA GLU A 105 -9.74 -1.52 -11.29
C GLU A 105 -10.73 -2.59 -10.78
N VAL A 106 -11.95 -2.60 -11.31
CA VAL A 106 -12.92 -3.66 -11.00
C VAL A 106 -12.53 -4.92 -11.76
N VAL A 107 -12.39 -6.03 -11.03
CA VAL A 107 -12.10 -7.32 -11.63
C VAL A 107 -13.38 -7.86 -12.28
N VAL A 108 -13.45 -7.79 -13.61
CA VAL A 108 -14.53 -8.41 -14.38
C VAL A 108 -14.18 -9.88 -14.63
N PRO A 109 -15.01 -10.86 -14.20
CA PRO A 109 -14.76 -12.24 -14.54
C PRO A 109 -14.78 -12.42 -16.06
N LYS A 110 -13.72 -13.02 -16.63
CA LYS A 110 -13.75 -13.43 -18.03
C LYS A 110 -14.88 -14.44 -18.18
N GLU A 111 -15.87 -14.14 -19.02
CA GLU A 111 -16.87 -15.13 -19.43
C GLU A 111 -16.12 -16.32 -20.03
N GLU A 112 -16.10 -17.45 -19.33
CA GLU A 112 -15.69 -18.72 -19.92
C GLU A 112 -16.68 -19.02 -21.03
N LYS A 113 -16.26 -18.79 -22.28
CA LYS A 113 -16.94 -19.34 -23.45
C LYS A 113 -16.98 -20.86 -23.27
N LYS A 114 -18.11 -21.37 -22.76
CA LYS A 114 -18.43 -22.79 -22.80
C LYS A 114 -18.37 -23.22 -24.25
N LYS A 115 -17.25 -23.84 -24.63
CA LYS A 115 -17.12 -24.64 -25.85
C LYS A 115 -18.07 -25.83 -25.67
N ASN A 116 -19.32 -25.68 -26.13
CA ASN A 116 -20.15 -26.84 -26.43
C ASN A 116 -19.43 -27.57 -27.57
N LYS A 117 -18.88 -28.74 -27.26
CA LYS A 117 -18.42 -29.73 -28.23
C LYS A 117 -19.49 -30.81 -28.34
#